data_AF-A0A9E1WCL2-F1
#
_entry.id   AF-A0A9E1WCL2-F1
#
_cell.length_a   1.000
_cell.length_b   1.000
_cell.length_c   1.000
_cell.angle_alpha   90.00
_cell.angle_beta   90.00
_cell.angle_gamma   90.00
#
_symmetry.space_group_name_H-M   'P 1'
#
loop_
_entity.id
_entity.type
_entity.pdbx_description
1 polymer ?
#
loop_
_entity_poly.entity_id
_entity_poly.type
_entity_poly.pdbx_seq_one_letter_code
_entity_poly.pdbx_strand_id
1 'polypeptide(L)' 'MGNSFGSLFRISSWGESHGGGIGVVVDGCPPQLPLSLDDIQPALDRRRPGQ' A
#
# COMPACT_ATOMS: atom_id res chain seq x y z
N MET A 1 -13.00 -8.66 -11.94
CA MET A 1 -11.84 -7.78 -11.65
C MET A 1 -11.57 -7.90 -10.17
N GLY A 2 -10.40 -8.44 -9.81
CA GLY A 2 -10.02 -8.63 -8.41
C GLY A 2 -9.24 -7.40 -7.93
N ASN A 3 -9.47 -7.00 -6.69
CA ASN A 3 -8.68 -6.00 -5.98
C ASN A 3 -7.32 -6.56 -5.50
N SER A 4 -6.94 -7.76 -5.93
CA SER A 4 -5.72 -8.45 -5.53
C SER A 4 -4.80 -8.71 -6.72
N PHE A 5 -3.50 -8.48 -6.52
CA PHE A 5 -2.43 -8.78 -7.48
C PHE A 5 -1.34 -9.61 -6.79
N GLY A 6 -0.83 -10.65 -7.47
CA GLY A 6 0.24 -11.51 -6.97
C GLY A 6 -0.23 -12.84 -6.35
N SER A 7 0.73 -13.75 -6.17
CA SER A 7 0.50 -15.11 -5.65
C SER A 7 1.17 -15.31 -4.28
N LEU A 8 2.50 -15.38 -4.25
CA LEU A 8 3.28 -15.53 -3.01
C LEU A 8 3.47 -14.22 -2.27
N PHE A 9 3.83 -13.16 -3.00
CA PHE A 9 3.78 -11.79 -2.52
C PHE A 9 2.53 -11.14 -3.13
N ARG A 10 1.51 -10.91 -2.30
CA ARG A 10 0.19 -10.50 -2.76
C ARG A 10 -0.18 -9.15 -2.18
N ILE A 11 -0.75 -8.30 -3.02
CA ILE A 11 -1.24 -6.97 -2.66
C ILE A 11 -2.74 -6.97 -2.88
N SER A 12 -3.51 -6.58 -1.88
CA SER A 12 -4.97 -6.45 -1.96
C SER A 12 -5.40 -5.04 -1.55
N SER A 13 -6.00 -4.27 -2.46
CA SER A 13 -6.46 -2.91 -2.19
C SER A 13 -7.90 -2.86 -1.69
N TRP A 14 -8.23 -1.80 -0.94
CA TRP A 14 -9.58 -1.56 -0.44
C TRP A 14 -9.81 -0.06 -0.22
N GLY A 15 -11.08 0.30 -0.02
CA GLY A 15 -11.53 1.68 0.17
C GLY A 15 -11.89 2.38 -1.13
N GLU A 16 -12.47 3.57 -0.98
CA GLU A 16 -13.02 4.37 -2.07
C GLU A 16 -12.49 5.80 -1.99
N SER A 17 -12.34 6.47 -3.14
CA SER A 17 -11.80 7.84 -3.21
C SER A 17 -12.62 8.87 -2.44
N HIS A 18 -13.93 8.64 -2.29
CA HIS A 18 -14.85 9.50 -1.54
C HIS A 18 -15.22 8.95 -0.16
N GLY A 19 -14.61 7.83 0.26
CA GLY A 19 -14.80 7.24 1.57
C GLY A 19 -13.92 7.88 2.64
N GLY A 20 -13.97 7.34 3.87
CA GLY A 20 -13.12 7.80 4.98
C GLY A 20 -11.62 7.51 4.80
N GLY A 21 -11.24 6.68 3.83
CA GLY A 21 -9.86 6.35 3.52
C GLY A 21 -9.72 5.23 2.48
N ILE A 22 -8.50 5.07 1.98
CA ILE A 22 -8.08 3.97 1.09
C ILE A 22 -6.88 3.25 1.71
N GLY A 23 -6.68 1.99 1.33
CA GLY A 23 -5.58 1.21 1.87
C GLY A 23 -5.25 -0.03 1.06
N VAL A 24 -4.22 -0.73 1.52
CA VAL A 24 -3.77 -2.01 0.96
C VAL A 24 -3.39 -2.97 2.07
N VAL A 25 -3.55 -4.26 1.82
CA VAL A 25 -2.95 -5.36 2.61
C VAL A 25 -1.86 -5.99 1.76
N VAL A 26 -0.70 -6.25 2.35
CA VAL A 26 0.44 -6.90 1.70
C VAL A 26 0.77 -8.20 2.43
N ASP A 27 0.57 -9.32 1.74
CA ASP A 27 0.85 -10.68 2.22
C ASP A 27 2.17 -11.22 1.66
N GLY A 28 2.80 -12.13 2.40
CA GLY A 28 4.02 -12.80 1.99
C GLY A 28 5.30 -12.01 2.27
N CYS A 29 5.22 -10.96 3.10
CA CYS A 29 6.41 -10.26 3.56
C CYS A 29 7.25 -11.18 4.48
N PRO A 30 8.56 -11.34 4.23
CA PRO A 30 9.42 -12.12 5.10
C PRO A 30 9.48 -11.50 6.50
N PRO A 31 9.62 -12.31 7.56
CA PRO A 31 9.75 -11.80 8.91
C PRO A 31 11.07 -11.05 9.09
N GLN A 32 11.14 -10.23 10.15
CA GLN A 32 12.34 -9.48 10.54
C GLN A 32 12.80 -8.40 9.54
N LEU A 33 11.97 -8.04 8.57
CA LEU A 33 12.19 -6.84 7.76
C LEU A 33 11.82 -5.61 8.61
N PRO A 34 12.78 -4.72 8.95
CA PRO A 34 12.45 -3.46 9.60
C PRO A 34 11.54 -2.65 8.68
N LEU A 35 10.42 -2.15 9.21
CA LEU A 35 9.47 -1.35 8.48
C LEU A 35 8.95 -0.23 9.37
N SER A 36 9.00 0.98 8.85
CA SER A 36 8.54 2.20 9.50
C SER A 36 7.71 3.05 8.54
N LEU A 37 7.07 4.09 9.06
CA LEU A 37 6.33 5.04 8.22
C LEU A 37 7.26 5.83 7.30
N ASP A 38 8.50 6.07 7.72
CA ASP A 38 9.50 6.83 6.96
C ASP A 38 9.93 6.12 5.68
N ASP A 39 9.73 4.79 5.61
CA ASP A 39 9.98 3.99 4.40
C ASP A 39 8.88 4.19 3.32
N ILE A 40 7.68 4.64 3.72
CA ILE A 40 6.49 4.70 2.86
C ILE A 40 6.14 6.16 2.52
N GLN A 41 6.21 7.06 3.50
CA GLN A 41 5.76 8.44 3.40
C GLN A 41 6.39 9.23 2.23
N PRO A 42 7.71 9.11 1.94
CA PRO A 42 8.30 9.81 0.80
C PRO A 42 7.71 9.40 -0.56
N ALA A 43 7.36 8.12 -0.69
CA ALA A 43 6.73 7.60 -1.92
C ALA A 43 5.29 8.11 -2.08
N LEU A 44 4.57 8.32 -0.97
CA LEU A 44 3.24 8.94 -0.98
C LEU A 44 3.33 10.43 -1.30
N ASP A 45 4.26 11.14 -0.69
CA ASP A 45 4.41 12.59 -0.91
C ASP A 45 4.83 12.91 -2.34
N ARG A 46 5.68 12.09 -2.96
CA ARG A 46 6.02 12.22 -4.40
C ARG A 46 4.80 12.13 -5.32
N ARG A 47 3.72 11.47 -4.90
CA ARG A 47 2.49 11.32 -5.69
C ARG A 47 1.53 12.49 -5.51
N ARG A 48 1.75 13.39 -4.55
CA ARG A 48 0.89 14.56 -4.37
C ARG A 48 0.99 15.45 -5.60
N PRO A 49 -0.13 15.78 -6.26
CA PRO A 49 -0.11 16.68 -7.41
C PRO A 49 0.26 18.11 -6.97
N GLY A 50 1.16 18.75 -7.71
CA GLY A 50 1.54 20.16 -7.50
C GLY A 50 2.57 20.41 -6.39
N GLN A 51 3.69 19.68 -6.41
CA GLN A 51 4.87 19.98 -5.57
C GLN A 51 5.33 21.43 -5.70
#